data_AF-A0A0H4A3N2-F1
#
_entry.id   AF-A0A0H4A3N2-F1
#
_cell.length_a   1.000
_cell.length_b   1.000
_cell.length_c   1.000
_cell.angle_alpha   90.00
_cell.angle_beta   90.00
_cell.angle_gamma   90.00
#
_symmetry.space_group_name_H-M   'P 1'
#
loop_
_entity.id
_entity.type
_entity.pdbx_description
1 polymer ?
#
loop_
_entity_poly.entity_id
_entity_poly.type
_entity_poly.pdbx_seq_one_letter_code
_entity_poly.pdbx_strand_id
1 'polypeptide(L)'
;MNGKEGDLPPLPKAPTSYTLELGPNTVYASDLLDWLWPTTKNHQVAPINNHYLEHVKEKRINLSKPQVKKRSLDVYPRSGMLVRDILGQLVSEGYLEFNDTQTCVSFTQKGFNYLNGKMTNEYDSEWKGWFKAFVAHIKKIPYRYIKIDWTPYIYLYSRGMSPIEAAKNLEWSECYTQAHSEIRSALKHQLNINLPLYPKERYLQFTPRIFLTPELTSNKVTDIHFEFIGPDWAKPNGNPKTKRFWPNKRYVSVYLDTSPKSRGWYAVIPDEVDCFQVSYKWTSRSHSFSSVTHHMTYQLEPNIECAQDWLYGNECMKHSDSSKPAMAADEYSFNRLECLTHGKHLTKEEIIALDRFKAGITSIHIDENGVTIHEERTLTASNSFACVGIIL
;
A
#
# COMPACT_ATOMS: atom_id res chain seq x y z
N MET A 1 18.88 17.17 18.06
CA MET A 1 18.41 18.53 17.66
C MET A 1 16.89 18.63 17.86
N ASN A 2 16.36 19.81 18.19
CA ASN A 2 14.92 20.06 18.42
C ASN A 2 14.15 19.97 17.11
N GLY A 3 13.41 18.87 16.89
CA GLY A 3 12.49 18.77 15.74
C GLY A 3 11.36 19.75 15.94
N LYS A 4 11.45 20.91 15.28
CA LYS A 4 10.39 21.91 15.22
C LYS A 4 9.44 21.52 14.07
N GLU A 5 8.25 22.12 14.04
CA GLU A 5 7.30 22.07 12.89
C GLU A 5 7.94 22.33 11.50
N GLY A 6 9.18 22.81 11.44
CA GLY A 6 9.95 23.06 10.22
C GLY A 6 10.58 21.83 9.55
N ASP A 7 10.54 20.64 10.17
CA ASP A 7 11.12 19.41 9.58
C ASP A 7 10.11 18.62 8.72
N LEU A 8 8.92 19.18 8.45
CA LEU A 8 8.04 18.65 7.42
C LEU A 8 8.67 18.93 6.05
N PRO A 9 8.68 17.98 5.09
CA PRO A 9 9.04 18.29 3.73
C PRO A 9 8.20 19.50 3.28
N PRO A 10 8.80 20.47 2.55
CA PRO A 10 8.06 21.63 2.11
C PRO A 10 6.83 21.11 1.36
N LEU A 11 5.66 21.61 1.76
CA LEU A 11 4.44 21.29 1.05
C LEU A 11 4.67 21.54 -0.44
N PRO A 12 4.16 20.67 -1.33
CA PRO A 12 4.24 20.94 -2.74
C PRO A 12 3.72 22.36 -2.98
N LYS A 13 4.57 23.20 -3.56
CA LYS A 13 4.20 24.57 -3.90
C LYS A 13 3.22 24.49 -5.06
N ALA A 14 2.27 25.42 -5.10
CA ALA A 14 1.47 25.61 -6.31
C ALA A 14 2.39 25.73 -7.53
N PRO A 15 2.06 25.04 -8.64
CA PRO A 15 2.86 25.12 -9.84
C PRO A 15 3.06 26.60 -10.20
N THR A 16 4.31 27.00 -10.39
CA THR A 16 4.70 28.39 -10.72
C THR A 16 4.55 28.70 -12.21
N SER A 17 4.35 27.65 -13.01
CA SER A 17 4.08 27.69 -14.44
C SER A 17 3.14 26.53 -14.76
N TYR A 18 2.15 26.76 -15.60
CA TYR A 18 1.23 25.74 -16.08
C TYR A 18 1.05 25.88 -17.59
N THR A 19 0.91 24.75 -18.26
CA THR A 19 0.49 24.69 -19.65
C THR A 19 -1.04 24.64 -19.65
N LEU A 20 -1.68 25.63 -20.26
CA LEU A 20 -3.11 25.62 -20.48
C LEU A 20 -3.44 24.54 -21.51
N GLU A 21 -3.98 23.41 -21.05
CA GLU A 21 -4.49 22.34 -21.91
C GLU A 21 -5.92 22.69 -22.34
N LEU A 22 -6.13 22.93 -23.63
CA LEU A 22 -7.43 23.37 -24.18
C LEU A 22 -8.52 22.28 -24.17
N GLY A 23 -8.16 21.07 -23.76
CA GLY A 23 -9.07 19.93 -23.62
C GLY A 23 -9.22 19.07 -24.87
N PRO A 24 -10.03 18.00 -24.78
CA PRO A 24 -10.28 17.10 -25.91
C PRO A 24 -10.98 17.79 -27.08
N ASN A 25 -10.76 17.31 -28.31
CA ASN A 25 -11.30 17.96 -29.52
C ASN A 25 -12.84 17.92 -29.63
N THR A 26 -13.52 17.05 -28.86
CA THR A 26 -14.97 16.90 -28.92
C THR A 26 -15.61 16.97 -27.54
N VAL A 27 -16.85 17.44 -27.50
CA VAL A 27 -17.67 17.45 -26.27
C VAL A 27 -17.89 16.02 -25.77
N TYR A 28 -18.07 15.04 -26.66
CA TYR A 28 -18.16 13.63 -26.29
C TYR A 28 -16.93 13.15 -25.50
N ALA A 29 -15.73 13.51 -25.99
CA ALA A 29 -14.47 13.15 -25.35
C ALA A 29 -14.30 13.86 -24.01
N SER A 30 -14.60 15.16 -23.93
CA SER A 30 -14.57 15.88 -22.65
C SER A 30 -15.56 15.31 -21.63
N ASP A 31 -16.80 15.01 -22.04
CA ASP A 31 -17.83 14.49 -21.14
C ASP A 31 -17.49 13.10 -20.61
N LEU A 32 -16.91 12.23 -21.45
CA LEU A 32 -16.44 10.92 -20.99
C LEU A 32 -15.24 11.07 -20.04
N LEU A 33 -14.29 11.95 -20.36
CA LEU A 33 -13.12 12.18 -19.52
C LEU A 33 -13.51 12.73 -18.14
N ASP A 34 -14.47 13.66 -18.08
CA ASP A 34 -15.04 14.19 -16.84
C ASP A 34 -15.77 13.09 -16.04
N TRP A 35 -16.49 12.19 -16.72
CA TRP A 35 -17.23 11.11 -16.07
C TRP A 35 -16.32 10.04 -15.48
N LEU A 36 -15.15 9.79 -16.10
CA LEU A 36 -14.14 8.86 -15.57
C LEU A 36 -13.48 9.38 -14.28
N TRP A 37 -13.52 10.70 -14.04
CA TRP A 37 -13.05 11.33 -12.82
C TRP A 37 -14.01 11.08 -11.64
N PRO A 38 -13.53 10.86 -10.41
CA PRO A 38 -12.15 10.93 -9.92
C PRO A 38 -11.44 9.57 -9.85
N THR A 39 -11.99 8.51 -10.43
CA THR A 39 -11.47 7.17 -10.21
C THR A 39 -10.12 7.05 -10.92
N THR A 40 -9.04 7.13 -10.15
CA THR A 40 -7.69 7.44 -10.68
C THR A 40 -6.88 6.24 -11.10
N LYS A 41 -7.36 5.01 -10.88
CA LYS A 41 -6.60 3.80 -11.16
C LYS A 41 -7.43 2.80 -11.96
N ASN A 42 -7.06 2.67 -13.23
CA ASN A 42 -7.48 1.66 -14.19
C ASN A 42 -9.01 1.45 -14.31
N HIS A 43 -9.59 1.98 -15.38
CA HIS A 43 -10.98 1.73 -15.72
C HIS A 43 -11.08 0.54 -16.66
N GLN A 44 -11.81 -0.49 -16.24
CA GLN A 44 -12.15 -1.61 -17.11
C GLN A 44 -13.06 -1.11 -18.24
N VAL A 45 -12.72 -1.39 -19.49
CA VAL A 45 -13.46 -0.90 -20.67
C VAL A 45 -14.91 -1.42 -20.70
N ALA A 46 -15.13 -2.66 -20.27
CA ALA A 46 -16.47 -3.25 -20.25
C ALA A 46 -17.45 -2.51 -19.30
N PRO A 47 -17.10 -2.24 -18.03
CA PRO A 47 -17.87 -1.35 -17.16
C PRO A 47 -18.09 0.06 -17.69
N ILE A 48 -17.09 0.68 -18.34
CA ILE A 48 -17.29 2.00 -18.99
C ILE A 48 -18.41 1.91 -20.01
N ASN A 49 -18.35 0.92 -20.91
CA ASN A 49 -19.38 0.71 -21.93
C ASN A 49 -20.78 0.60 -21.32
N ASN A 50 -20.94 -0.11 -20.20
CA ASN A 50 -22.26 -0.27 -19.59
C ASN A 50 -22.70 0.98 -18.80
N HIS A 51 -21.91 1.40 -17.81
CA HIS A 51 -22.31 2.44 -16.87
C HIS A 51 -22.32 3.84 -17.51
N TYR A 52 -21.42 4.12 -18.46
CA TYR A 52 -21.44 5.41 -19.15
C TYR A 52 -22.66 5.51 -20.08
N LEU A 53 -23.05 4.42 -20.75
CA LEU A 53 -24.27 4.42 -21.55
C LEU A 53 -25.53 4.62 -20.71
N GLU A 54 -25.58 4.06 -19.50
CA GLU A 54 -26.64 4.32 -18.52
C GLU A 54 -26.66 5.78 -18.09
N HIS A 55 -25.50 6.34 -17.72
CA HIS A 55 -25.35 7.76 -17.38
C HIS A 55 -25.86 8.69 -18.50
N VAL A 56 -25.46 8.43 -19.75
CA VAL A 56 -25.91 9.21 -20.91
C VAL A 56 -27.40 8.99 -21.18
N LYS A 57 -27.93 7.78 -20.97
CA LYS A 57 -29.38 7.50 -21.06
C LYS A 57 -30.18 8.34 -20.06
N GLU A 58 -29.73 8.45 -18.81
CA GLU A 58 -30.39 9.26 -17.79
C GLU A 58 -30.38 10.76 -18.16
N LYS A 59 -29.24 11.28 -18.62
CA LYS A 59 -29.11 12.68 -19.07
C LYS A 59 -30.00 13.05 -20.26
N ARG A 60 -30.45 12.05 -21.04
CA ARG A 60 -31.36 12.25 -22.19
C ARG A 60 -32.84 12.32 -21.83
N ILE A 61 -33.22 11.95 -20.61
CA ILE A 61 -34.63 11.93 -20.20
C ILE A 61 -35.23 13.33 -20.43
N ASN A 62 -36.43 13.37 -21.03
CA ASN A 62 -37.16 14.59 -21.39
C ASN A 62 -36.49 15.50 -22.45
N LEU A 63 -35.48 15.01 -23.20
CA LEU A 63 -34.88 15.74 -24.31
C LEU A 63 -35.40 15.26 -25.67
N SER A 64 -35.66 16.21 -26.57
CA SER A 64 -35.93 15.93 -27.98
C SER A 64 -34.66 15.47 -28.72
N LYS A 65 -34.81 14.76 -29.84
CA LYS A 65 -33.67 14.30 -30.66
C LYS A 65 -32.68 15.43 -31.05
N PRO A 66 -33.13 16.63 -31.48
CA PRO A 66 -32.21 17.75 -31.73
C PRO A 66 -31.46 18.20 -30.47
N GLN A 67 -32.11 18.22 -29.31
CA GLN A 67 -31.47 18.57 -28.04
C GLN A 67 -30.45 17.52 -27.59
N VAL A 68 -30.76 16.23 -27.78
CA VAL A 68 -29.82 15.12 -27.51
C VAL A 68 -28.55 15.28 -28.34
N LYS A 69 -28.68 15.52 -29.65
CA LYS A 69 -27.53 15.71 -30.55
C LYS A 69 -26.75 16.99 -30.24
N LYS A 70 -27.46 18.10 -29.96
CA LYS A 70 -26.82 19.38 -29.59
C LYS A 70 -26.00 19.27 -28.30
N ARG A 71 -26.40 18.41 -27.37
CA ARG A 71 -25.70 18.15 -26.10
C ARG A 71 -24.72 16.98 -26.17
N SER A 72 -24.48 16.41 -27.36
CA SER A 72 -23.56 15.28 -27.55
C SER A 72 -23.95 14.05 -26.71
N LEU A 73 -25.26 13.84 -26.50
CA LEU A 73 -25.79 12.72 -25.71
C LEU A 73 -26.26 11.55 -26.58
N ASP A 74 -26.10 11.62 -27.91
CA ASP A 74 -26.40 10.54 -28.86
C ASP A 74 -25.33 9.44 -28.87
N VAL A 75 -24.95 8.99 -27.66
CA VAL A 75 -24.08 7.83 -27.43
C VAL A 75 -24.95 6.58 -27.22
N TYR A 76 -24.74 5.54 -28.04
CA TYR A 76 -25.52 4.30 -27.99
C TYR A 76 -24.63 3.06 -28.16
N PRO A 77 -25.14 1.86 -27.81
CA PRO A 77 -24.36 0.62 -27.97
C PRO A 77 -23.98 0.28 -29.42
N ARG A 78 -24.78 0.70 -30.41
CA ARG A 78 -24.65 0.26 -31.81
C ARG A 78 -24.85 1.37 -32.85
N SER A 79 -25.04 2.62 -32.44
CA SER A 79 -25.34 3.74 -33.35
C SER A 79 -24.96 5.07 -32.71
N GLY A 80 -25.01 6.16 -33.49
CA GLY A 80 -24.55 7.46 -33.02
C GLY A 80 -23.04 7.43 -32.73
N MET A 81 -22.62 8.11 -31.67
CA MET A 81 -21.25 8.02 -31.18
C MET A 81 -21.07 6.76 -30.35
N LEU A 82 -20.03 5.96 -30.63
CA LEU A 82 -19.74 4.76 -29.84
C LEU A 82 -18.71 5.08 -28.75
N VAL A 83 -18.89 4.50 -27.56
CA VAL A 83 -17.95 4.67 -26.44
C VAL A 83 -16.52 4.28 -26.83
N ARG A 84 -16.35 3.21 -27.63
CA ARG A 84 -15.05 2.79 -28.16
C ARG A 84 -14.37 3.90 -28.98
N ASP A 85 -15.14 4.63 -29.77
CA ASP A 85 -14.59 5.66 -30.65
C ASP A 85 -14.20 6.90 -29.83
N ILE A 86 -15.00 7.25 -28.80
CA ILE A 86 -14.65 8.31 -27.84
C ILE A 86 -13.37 7.96 -27.07
N LEU A 87 -13.25 6.71 -26.59
CA LEU A 87 -12.03 6.22 -25.92
C LEU A 87 -10.83 6.24 -26.86
N GLY A 88 -10.99 5.78 -28.10
CA GLY A 88 -9.94 5.83 -29.12
C GLY A 88 -9.47 7.25 -29.40
N GLN A 89 -10.39 8.22 -29.42
CA GLN A 89 -10.07 9.65 -29.53
C GLN A 89 -9.26 10.14 -28.32
N LEU A 90 -9.71 9.86 -27.09
CA LEU A 90 -9.00 10.28 -25.87
C LEU A 90 -7.59 9.68 -25.78
N VAL A 91 -7.40 8.46 -26.27
CA VAL A 91 -6.09 7.80 -26.33
C VAL A 91 -5.20 8.40 -27.42
N SER A 92 -5.72 8.64 -28.63
CA SER A 92 -4.93 9.25 -29.70
C SER A 92 -4.52 10.70 -29.39
N GLU A 93 -5.35 11.42 -28.63
CA GLU A 93 -5.05 12.77 -28.12
C GLU A 93 -4.15 12.77 -26.88
N GLY A 94 -3.82 11.59 -26.35
CA GLY A 94 -2.89 11.39 -25.24
C GLY A 94 -3.45 11.75 -23.87
N TYR A 95 -4.78 11.82 -23.68
CA TYR A 95 -5.40 12.04 -22.38
C TYR A 95 -5.57 10.72 -21.59
N LEU A 96 -5.75 9.62 -22.30
CA LEU A 96 -5.83 8.26 -21.76
C LEU A 96 -4.79 7.36 -22.42
N GLU A 97 -4.50 6.23 -21.81
CA GLU A 97 -3.71 5.14 -22.40
C GLU A 97 -4.40 3.80 -22.13
N PHE A 98 -4.30 2.86 -23.08
CA PHE A 98 -4.74 1.49 -22.89
C PHE A 98 -3.63 0.66 -22.25
N ASN A 99 -4.00 -0.36 -21.47
CA ASN A 99 -3.08 -1.46 -21.19
C ASN A 99 -2.82 -2.32 -22.45
N ASP A 100 -1.82 -3.20 -22.40
CA ASP A 100 -1.40 -4.03 -23.55
C ASP A 100 -2.53 -4.86 -24.17
N THR A 101 -3.50 -5.28 -23.36
CA THR A 101 -4.65 -6.09 -23.80
C THR A 101 -5.88 -5.24 -24.17
N GLN A 102 -5.81 -3.91 -24.07
CA GLN A 102 -6.90 -2.96 -24.29
C GLN A 102 -8.17 -3.26 -23.47
N THR A 103 -8.00 -3.93 -22.35
CA THR A 103 -9.09 -4.26 -21.41
C THR A 103 -9.28 -3.15 -20.38
N CYS A 104 -8.27 -2.31 -20.18
CA CYS A 104 -8.27 -1.20 -19.23
C CYS A 104 -7.79 0.09 -19.87
N VAL A 105 -8.29 1.23 -19.38
CA VAL A 105 -7.73 2.56 -19.64
C VAL A 105 -7.27 3.25 -18.36
N SER A 106 -6.15 3.96 -18.43
CA SER A 106 -5.62 4.83 -17.36
C SER A 106 -5.48 6.26 -17.87
N PHE A 107 -5.52 7.22 -16.95
CA PHE A 107 -5.19 8.61 -17.23
C PHE A 107 -3.69 8.78 -17.45
N THR A 108 -3.31 9.49 -18.51
CA THR A 108 -1.94 9.98 -18.66
C THR A 108 -1.72 11.21 -17.78
N GLN A 109 -0.47 11.66 -17.64
CA GLN A 109 -0.17 12.93 -16.97
C GLN A 109 -0.91 14.12 -17.62
N LYS A 110 -1.06 14.11 -18.95
CA LYS A 110 -1.81 15.14 -19.68
C LYS A 110 -3.31 15.12 -19.32
N GLY A 111 -3.89 13.92 -19.24
CA GLY A 111 -5.25 13.70 -18.72
C GLY A 111 -5.47 14.32 -17.35
N PHE A 112 -4.57 14.00 -16.40
CA PHE A 112 -4.61 14.55 -15.06
C PHE A 112 -4.48 16.08 -15.03
N ASN A 113 -3.53 16.64 -15.79
CA ASN A 113 -3.31 18.08 -15.82
C ASN A 113 -4.55 18.85 -16.30
N TYR A 114 -5.18 18.39 -17.39
CA TYR A 114 -6.40 19.01 -17.92
C TYR A 114 -7.55 19.00 -16.90
N LEU A 115 -7.83 17.84 -16.29
CA LEU A 115 -8.93 17.73 -15.32
C LEU A 115 -8.64 18.53 -14.04
N ASN A 116 -7.43 18.44 -13.52
CA ASN A 116 -7.02 19.19 -12.32
C ASN A 116 -7.10 20.70 -12.56
N GLY A 117 -6.67 21.15 -13.74
CA GLY A 117 -6.82 22.52 -14.18
C GLY A 117 -8.28 22.94 -14.19
N LYS A 118 -9.11 22.26 -14.99
CA LYS A 118 -10.54 22.54 -15.10
C LYS A 118 -11.26 22.59 -13.75
N MET A 119 -11.02 21.63 -12.87
CA MET A 119 -11.72 21.52 -11.57
C MET A 119 -11.30 22.58 -10.55
N THR A 120 -10.15 23.21 -10.75
CA THR A 120 -9.65 24.28 -9.88
C THR A 120 -9.71 25.65 -10.53
N ASN A 121 -10.36 25.76 -11.70
CA ASN A 121 -10.28 26.92 -12.59
C ASN A 121 -8.82 27.39 -12.78
N GLU A 122 -7.93 26.41 -12.94
CA GLU A 122 -6.46 26.47 -12.98
C GLU A 122 -5.85 27.34 -11.88
N TYR A 123 -6.35 27.09 -10.67
CA TYR A 123 -5.84 27.58 -9.41
C TYR A 123 -6.11 29.07 -9.17
N ASP A 124 -7.38 29.42 -9.28
CA ASP A 124 -7.95 30.70 -8.88
C ASP A 124 -7.74 31.01 -7.37
N SER A 125 -8.19 32.18 -6.94
CA SER A 125 -8.10 32.59 -5.53
C SER A 125 -8.94 31.74 -4.59
N GLU A 126 -10.03 31.12 -5.09
CA GLU A 126 -10.93 30.31 -4.28
C GLU A 126 -10.27 28.98 -3.90
N TRP A 127 -9.76 28.25 -4.90
CA TRP A 127 -8.98 27.04 -4.65
C TRP A 127 -7.76 27.33 -3.77
N LYS A 128 -7.00 28.39 -4.05
CA LYS A 128 -5.82 28.75 -3.24
C LYS A 128 -6.20 29.04 -1.79
N GLY A 129 -7.31 29.73 -1.56
CA GLY A 129 -7.86 29.99 -0.23
C GLY A 129 -8.29 28.71 0.47
N TRP A 130 -9.05 27.87 -0.24
CA TRP A 130 -9.51 26.57 0.26
C TRP A 130 -8.35 25.65 0.63
N PHE A 131 -7.37 25.49 -0.27
CA PHE A 131 -6.23 24.61 -0.07
C PHE A 131 -5.35 25.08 1.08
N LYS A 132 -5.13 26.39 1.21
CA LYS A 132 -4.40 26.96 2.35
C LYS A 132 -5.09 26.66 3.68
N ALA A 133 -6.41 26.79 3.75
CA ALA A 133 -7.18 26.44 4.94
C ALA A 133 -7.14 24.92 5.21
N PHE A 134 -7.27 24.10 4.17
CA PHE A 134 -7.23 22.64 4.24
C PHE A 134 -5.89 22.15 4.79
N VAL A 135 -4.79 22.67 4.25
CA VAL A 135 -3.42 22.43 4.74
C VAL A 135 -3.30 22.73 6.24
N ALA A 136 -3.88 23.83 6.71
CA ALA A 136 -3.82 24.21 8.13
C ALA A 136 -4.56 23.22 9.05
N HIS A 137 -5.56 22.51 8.53
CA HIS A 137 -6.23 21.42 9.24
C HIS A 137 -5.43 20.11 9.14
N ILE A 138 -4.96 19.73 7.94
CA ILE A 138 -4.17 18.50 7.73
C ILE A 138 -2.92 18.47 8.60
N LYS A 139 -2.20 19.58 8.74
CA LYS A 139 -0.99 19.67 9.58
C LYS A 139 -1.22 19.33 11.05
N LYS A 140 -2.48 19.41 11.52
CA LYS A 140 -2.84 19.05 12.90
C LYS A 140 -3.09 17.55 13.07
N ILE A 141 -3.26 16.81 11.97
CA ILE A 141 -3.45 15.37 11.98
C ILE A 141 -2.05 14.72 12.02
N PRO A 142 -1.69 13.99 13.08
CA PRO A 142 -0.36 13.42 13.23
C PRO A 142 0.03 12.55 12.04
N TYR A 143 1.29 12.60 11.60
CA TYR A 143 1.82 11.75 10.50
C TYR A 143 1.10 11.86 9.15
N ARG A 144 0.18 12.83 8.98
CA ARG A 144 -0.43 13.12 7.68
C ARG A 144 0.36 14.20 6.98
N TYR A 145 0.64 13.95 5.71
CA TYR A 145 1.24 14.91 4.80
C TYR A 145 0.42 14.99 3.53
N ILE A 146 0.65 16.06 2.78
CA ILE A 146 0.02 16.29 1.48
C ILE A 146 0.93 15.68 0.43
N LYS A 147 0.40 14.73 -0.32
CA LYS A 147 1.11 14.06 -1.40
C LYS A 147 1.33 15.01 -2.58
N ILE A 148 2.32 14.69 -3.42
CA ILE A 148 2.61 15.44 -4.65
C ILE A 148 1.43 15.34 -5.63
N ASP A 149 0.73 14.19 -5.68
CA ASP A 149 -0.50 14.06 -6.45
C ASP A 149 -1.65 14.80 -5.75
N TRP A 150 -2.13 15.86 -6.41
CA TRP A 150 -3.16 16.75 -5.88
C TRP A 150 -4.58 16.30 -6.22
N THR A 151 -4.70 15.36 -7.15
CA THR A 151 -5.96 14.84 -7.67
C THR A 151 -6.96 14.50 -6.56
N PRO A 152 -6.59 13.78 -5.47
CA PRO A 152 -7.54 13.44 -4.43
C PRO A 152 -8.08 14.68 -3.69
N TYR A 153 -7.24 15.71 -3.50
CA TYR A 153 -7.63 16.94 -2.80
C TYR A 153 -8.52 17.83 -3.68
N ILE A 154 -8.21 17.90 -4.96
CA ILE A 154 -9.02 18.60 -5.97
C ILE A 154 -10.40 17.98 -6.05
N TYR A 155 -10.50 16.65 -5.99
CA TYR A 155 -11.79 15.97 -5.93
C TYR A 155 -12.62 16.33 -4.67
N LEU A 156 -12.00 16.44 -3.50
CA LEU A 156 -12.70 16.88 -2.29
C LEU A 156 -13.23 18.31 -2.44
N TYR A 157 -12.42 19.21 -3.00
CA TYR A 157 -12.83 20.58 -3.31
C TYR A 157 -13.95 20.65 -4.34
N SER A 158 -13.85 19.93 -5.46
CA SER A 158 -14.84 19.97 -6.53
C SER A 158 -16.20 19.42 -6.11
N ARG A 159 -16.26 18.65 -5.01
CA ARG A 159 -17.49 18.22 -4.36
C ARG A 159 -18.11 19.26 -3.42
N GLY A 160 -17.51 20.44 -3.31
CA GLY A 160 -17.96 21.51 -2.42
C GLY A 160 -17.71 21.22 -0.93
N MET A 161 -16.80 20.31 -0.60
CA MET A 161 -16.46 20.06 0.81
C MET A 161 -15.74 21.27 1.40
N SER A 162 -16.06 21.64 2.63
CA SER A 162 -15.27 22.64 3.35
C SER A 162 -13.86 22.11 3.65
N PRO A 163 -12.86 22.98 3.86
CA PRO A 163 -11.50 22.57 4.20
C PRO A 163 -11.41 21.64 5.41
N ILE A 164 -12.25 21.86 6.43
CA ILE A 164 -12.28 21.03 7.63
C ILE A 164 -12.91 19.66 7.38
N GLU A 165 -13.97 19.57 6.57
CA GLU A 165 -14.59 18.30 6.20
C GLU A 165 -13.65 17.45 5.33
N ALA A 166 -12.97 18.09 4.38
CA ALA A 166 -11.95 17.43 3.57
C ALA A 166 -10.79 16.89 4.44
N ALA A 167 -10.34 17.66 5.44
CA ALA A 167 -9.32 17.19 6.37
C ALA A 167 -9.81 16.00 7.22
N LYS A 168 -11.05 16.05 7.71
CA LYS A 168 -11.67 14.94 8.45
C LYS A 168 -11.77 13.66 7.63
N ASN A 169 -12.08 13.74 6.33
CA ASN A 169 -12.09 12.58 5.43
C ASN A 169 -10.70 11.93 5.27
N LEU A 170 -9.64 12.64 5.63
CA LEU A 170 -8.25 12.17 5.59
C LEU A 170 -7.69 11.89 6.98
N GLU A 171 -8.49 11.95 8.04
CA GLU A 171 -8.07 11.50 9.36
C GLU A 171 -7.69 10.02 9.34
N TRP A 172 -6.98 9.59 10.37
CA TRP A 172 -6.69 8.19 10.55
C TRP A 172 -7.96 7.43 10.87
N SER A 173 -8.12 6.26 10.27
CA SER A 173 -9.17 5.33 10.66
C SER A 173 -8.96 4.88 12.11
N GLU A 174 -10.03 4.37 12.72
CA GLU A 174 -9.98 3.81 14.07
C GLU A 174 -8.91 2.70 14.18
N CYS A 175 -8.81 1.83 13.17
CA CYS A 175 -7.82 0.75 13.14
C CYS A 175 -6.38 1.27 13.18
N TYR A 176 -6.09 2.41 12.54
CA TYR A 176 -4.77 3.03 12.63
C TYR A 176 -4.50 3.54 14.05
N THR A 177 -5.47 4.22 14.65
CA THR A 177 -5.34 4.77 16.00
C THR A 177 -5.12 3.66 17.03
N GLN A 178 -5.82 2.54 16.88
CA GLN A 178 -5.62 1.34 17.69
C GLN A 178 -4.21 0.77 17.50
N ALA A 179 -3.77 0.56 16.25
CA ALA A 179 -2.44 0.04 15.96
C ALA A 179 -1.32 0.92 16.53
N HIS A 180 -1.44 2.25 16.42
CA HIS A 180 -0.50 3.19 17.03
C HIS A 180 -0.42 3.03 18.55
N SER A 181 -1.58 2.89 19.22
CA SER A 181 -1.66 2.67 20.67
C SER A 181 -0.99 1.35 21.08
N GLU A 182 -1.19 0.29 20.30
CA GLU A 182 -0.56 -1.02 20.51
C GLU A 182 0.96 -0.97 20.35
N ILE A 183 1.47 -0.28 19.31
CA ILE A 183 2.91 -0.07 19.10
C ILE A 183 3.51 0.69 20.29
N ARG A 184 2.89 1.80 20.71
CA ARG A 184 3.34 2.58 21.86
C ARG A 184 3.35 1.74 23.14
N SER A 185 2.32 0.93 23.35
CA SER A 185 2.26 0.00 24.48
C SER A 185 3.39 -1.03 24.40
N ALA A 186 3.62 -1.65 23.24
CA ALA A 186 4.68 -2.64 23.06
C ALA A 186 6.07 -2.04 23.31
N LEU A 187 6.38 -0.87 22.74
CA LEU A 187 7.65 -0.15 22.98
C LEU A 187 7.85 0.20 24.45
N LYS A 188 6.77 0.60 25.16
CA LYS A 188 6.83 0.86 26.60
C LYS A 188 7.15 -0.41 27.40
N HIS A 189 6.53 -1.54 27.08
CA HIS A 189 6.74 -2.77 27.83
C HIS A 189 8.08 -3.47 27.49
N GLN A 190 8.49 -3.42 26.21
CA GLN A 190 9.67 -4.14 25.74
C GLN A 190 10.96 -3.34 25.91
N LEU A 191 10.92 -2.02 25.71
CA LEU A 191 12.11 -1.16 25.72
C LEU A 191 12.06 -0.09 26.82
N ASN A 192 11.00 -0.04 27.64
CA ASN A 192 10.75 1.03 28.61
C ASN A 192 10.69 2.44 27.98
N ILE A 193 10.33 2.54 26.71
CA ILE A 193 10.28 3.80 25.97
C ILE A 193 8.86 4.38 25.99
N ASN A 194 8.74 5.64 26.44
CA ASN A 194 7.52 6.42 26.23
C ASN A 194 7.61 7.09 24.86
N LEU A 195 7.04 6.45 23.83
CA LEU A 195 7.13 6.93 22.46
C LEU A 195 6.47 8.32 22.30
N PRO A 196 7.20 9.37 21.89
CA PRO A 196 6.62 10.66 21.58
C PRO A 196 5.80 10.61 20.28
N LEU A 197 5.01 11.65 20.01
CA LEU A 197 4.21 11.73 18.78
C LEU A 197 5.06 11.83 17.51
N TYR A 198 6.30 12.34 17.60
CA TYR A 198 7.26 12.36 16.50
C TYR A 198 8.60 11.87 17.02
N PRO A 199 8.82 10.54 17.01
CA PRO A 199 10.10 9.95 17.40
C PRO A 199 11.22 10.42 16.49
N LYS A 200 12.42 10.58 17.06
CA LYS A 200 13.63 10.91 16.28
C LYS A 200 14.46 9.68 16.01
N GLU A 201 14.34 8.71 16.90
CA GLU A 201 14.99 7.42 16.83
C GLU A 201 14.30 6.54 15.77
N ARG A 202 15.10 5.72 15.11
CA ARG A 202 14.62 4.69 14.19
C ARG A 202 14.32 3.42 14.97
N TYR A 203 13.19 2.79 14.68
CA TYR A 203 12.79 1.55 15.35
C TYR A 203 12.61 0.43 14.36
N LEU A 204 13.15 -0.74 14.68
CA LEU A 204 12.88 -1.98 13.97
C LEU A 204 11.68 -2.65 14.65
N GLN A 205 10.66 -2.99 13.88
CA GLN A 205 9.67 -3.99 14.26
C GLN A 205 9.99 -5.29 13.54
N PHE A 206 10.37 -6.31 14.31
CA PHE A 206 10.65 -7.62 13.76
C PHE A 206 9.54 -8.60 14.11
N THR A 207 8.72 -8.98 13.11
CA THR A 207 7.61 -9.93 13.28
C THR A 207 7.85 -11.24 12.52
N PRO A 208 8.68 -12.15 13.06
CA PRO A 208 8.93 -13.41 12.41
C PRO A 208 7.69 -14.31 12.53
N ARG A 209 7.35 -14.97 11.42
CA ARG A 209 6.26 -15.94 11.35
C ARG A 209 6.59 -17.08 10.40
N ILE A 210 6.05 -18.24 10.70
CA ILE A 210 6.03 -19.41 9.81
C ILE A 210 4.58 -19.78 9.51
N PHE A 211 4.29 -20.05 8.23
CA PHE A 211 3.00 -20.60 7.83
C PHE A 211 3.11 -22.12 7.79
N LEU A 212 2.20 -22.78 8.50
CA LEU A 212 2.11 -24.23 8.47
C LEU A 212 1.17 -24.67 7.36
N THR A 213 1.49 -25.80 6.73
CA THR A 213 0.55 -26.49 5.84
C THR A 213 -0.69 -26.95 6.63
N PRO A 214 -1.82 -27.25 5.95
CA PRO A 214 -3.03 -27.73 6.62
C PRO A 214 -2.79 -28.92 7.56
N GLU A 215 -1.94 -29.86 7.15
CA GLU A 215 -1.61 -31.08 7.91
C GLU A 215 -0.89 -30.76 9.22
N LEU A 216 -0.03 -29.74 9.19
CA LEU A 216 0.78 -29.28 10.33
C LEU A 216 0.02 -28.32 11.26
N THR A 217 -1.20 -27.91 10.90
CA THR A 217 -1.99 -26.96 11.71
C THR A 217 -2.44 -27.57 13.04
N SER A 218 -2.55 -28.91 13.10
CA SER A 218 -2.88 -29.66 14.32
C SER A 218 -1.73 -29.68 15.35
N ASN A 219 -0.50 -29.35 14.94
CA ASN A 219 0.66 -29.33 15.84
C ASN A 219 0.43 -28.34 16.99
N LYS A 220 0.76 -28.80 18.20
CA LYS A 220 0.78 -27.95 19.39
C LYS A 220 1.83 -26.86 19.19
N VAL A 221 1.48 -25.61 19.47
CA VAL A 221 2.44 -24.50 19.30
C VAL A 221 3.69 -24.66 20.16
N THR A 222 3.56 -25.31 21.32
CA THR A 222 4.66 -25.68 22.21
C THR A 222 5.69 -26.63 21.58
N ASP A 223 5.37 -27.26 20.46
CA ASP A 223 6.29 -28.08 19.67
C ASP A 223 7.22 -27.24 18.79
N ILE A 224 6.78 -26.03 18.44
CA ILE A 224 7.40 -25.16 17.45
C ILE A 224 8.29 -24.16 18.17
N HIS A 225 9.58 -24.18 17.82
CA HIS A 225 10.61 -23.36 18.44
C HIS A 225 11.17 -22.37 17.45
N PHE A 226 11.61 -21.25 18.00
CA PHE A 226 12.19 -20.14 17.25
C PHE A 226 13.50 -19.72 17.89
N GLU A 227 14.53 -19.62 17.06
CA GLU A 227 15.85 -19.12 17.44
C GLU A 227 16.21 -17.93 16.57
N PHE A 228 16.86 -16.93 17.15
CA PHE A 228 17.27 -15.71 16.45
C PHE A 228 18.75 -15.41 16.72
N ILE A 229 19.47 -15.10 15.64
CA ILE A 229 20.85 -14.67 15.63
C ILE A 229 20.89 -13.37 14.83
N GLY A 230 21.48 -12.33 15.40
CA GLY A 230 21.57 -11.01 14.79
C GLY A 230 22.44 -10.09 15.61
N PRO A 231 22.60 -8.83 15.18
CA PRO A 231 23.37 -7.84 15.92
C PRO A 231 22.73 -7.59 17.30
N ASP A 232 23.56 -7.25 18.29
CA ASP A 232 23.11 -7.15 19.69
C ASP A 232 21.96 -6.16 19.88
N TRP A 233 21.96 -5.04 19.13
CA TRP A 233 20.89 -4.04 19.18
C TRP A 233 19.54 -4.55 18.66
N ALA A 234 19.53 -5.55 17.77
CA ALA A 234 18.32 -6.12 17.17
C ALA A 234 17.75 -7.31 17.94
N LYS A 235 18.48 -7.83 18.94
CA LYS A 235 18.05 -8.99 19.72
C LYS A 235 16.80 -8.65 20.56
N PRO A 236 15.90 -9.62 20.77
CA PRO A 236 14.74 -9.41 21.62
C PRO A 236 15.15 -9.13 23.07
N ASN A 237 14.55 -8.11 23.68
CA ASN A 237 14.68 -7.86 25.13
C ASN A 237 13.71 -8.77 25.91
N GLY A 238 14.10 -10.04 26.05
CA GLY A 238 13.33 -11.07 26.73
C GLY A 238 13.31 -12.38 25.95
N ASN A 239 12.60 -13.38 26.48
CA ASN A 239 12.54 -14.70 25.87
C ASN A 239 11.46 -14.74 24.78
N PRO A 240 11.83 -15.03 23.51
CA PRO A 240 10.86 -15.24 22.45
C PRO A 240 10.06 -16.52 22.70
N LYS A 241 8.74 -16.43 22.56
CA LYS A 241 7.81 -17.56 22.60
C LYS A 241 6.96 -17.60 21.36
N THR A 242 6.46 -18.79 21.02
CA THR A 242 5.63 -19.02 19.84
C THR A 242 4.15 -19.04 20.24
N LYS A 243 3.29 -18.44 19.41
CA LYS A 243 1.83 -18.45 19.56
C LYS A 243 1.15 -18.38 18.20
N ARG A 244 -0.08 -18.91 18.11
CA ARG A 244 -1.00 -18.64 16.99
C ARG A 244 -1.81 -17.38 17.31
N PHE A 245 -1.72 -16.37 16.46
CA PHE A 245 -2.55 -15.17 16.58
C PHE A 245 -3.80 -15.34 15.70
N TRP A 246 -4.93 -14.75 16.13
CA TRP A 246 -6.17 -14.72 15.33
C TRP A 246 -5.94 -13.85 14.06
N PRO A 247 -6.68 -14.06 12.95
CA PRO A 247 -7.68 -15.11 12.68
C PRO A 247 -7.10 -16.44 12.23
N ASN A 248 -5.86 -16.44 11.76
CA ASN A 248 -5.36 -17.56 10.99
C ASN A 248 -4.55 -18.50 11.88
N LYS A 249 -5.23 -19.58 12.29
CA LYS A 249 -4.64 -20.69 13.06
C LYS A 249 -3.43 -21.34 12.39
N ARG A 250 -3.18 -21.14 11.09
CA ARG A 250 -2.08 -21.79 10.37
C ARG A 250 -0.73 -21.10 10.59
N TYR A 251 -0.71 -19.79 10.84
CA TYR A 251 0.55 -19.12 11.09
C TYR A 251 0.92 -19.18 12.57
N VAL A 252 2.21 -19.39 12.82
CA VAL A 252 2.81 -19.30 14.15
C VAL A 252 3.76 -18.12 14.12
N SER A 253 3.61 -17.24 15.10
CA SER A 253 4.46 -16.05 15.24
C SER A 253 5.14 -16.05 16.59
N VAL A 254 6.19 -15.26 16.67
CA VAL A 254 6.90 -15.00 17.92
C VAL A 254 6.23 -13.87 18.68
N TYR A 255 6.31 -13.91 20.00
CA TYR A 255 5.97 -12.82 20.91
C TYR A 255 6.94 -12.81 22.10
N LEU A 256 7.02 -11.70 22.83
CA LEU A 256 7.77 -11.63 24.08
C LEU A 256 6.83 -11.75 25.28
N ASP A 257 7.23 -12.47 26.33
CA ASP A 257 6.44 -12.60 27.56
C ASP A 257 6.06 -11.25 28.19
N THR A 258 6.91 -10.24 28.04
CA THR A 258 6.69 -8.87 28.50
C THR A 258 5.59 -8.14 27.72
N SER A 259 5.23 -8.64 26.53
CA SER A 259 4.21 -8.06 25.66
C SER A 259 3.45 -9.17 24.90
N PRO A 260 2.65 -10.00 25.59
CA PRO A 260 2.03 -11.20 25.01
C PRO A 260 0.95 -10.93 23.98
N LYS A 261 0.52 -9.67 23.88
CA LYS A 261 -0.38 -9.18 22.85
C LYS A 261 0.38 -8.68 21.63
N SER A 262 1.68 -8.43 21.66
CA SER A 262 2.39 -7.92 20.49
C SER A 262 3.01 -9.08 19.70
N ARG A 263 2.89 -9.02 18.37
CA ARG A 263 3.64 -9.92 17.48
C ARG A 263 5.08 -9.41 17.37
N GLY A 264 6.03 -10.31 17.55
CA GLY A 264 7.45 -10.02 17.43
C GLY A 264 7.98 -9.16 18.56
N TRP A 265 8.99 -8.35 18.24
CA TRP A 265 9.57 -7.39 19.17
C TRP A 265 10.04 -6.13 18.45
N TYR A 266 10.36 -5.13 19.26
CA TYR A 266 10.93 -3.87 18.81
C TYR A 266 12.39 -3.74 19.24
N ALA A 267 13.17 -3.06 18.43
CA ALA A 267 14.57 -2.71 18.70
C ALA A 267 14.84 -1.26 18.26
N VAL A 268 15.77 -0.60 18.94
CA VAL A 268 16.27 0.73 18.51
C VAL A 268 17.37 0.50 17.49
N ILE A 269 17.25 1.11 16.31
CA ILE A 269 18.24 1.01 15.25
C ILE A 269 19.28 2.10 15.47
N PRO A 270 20.58 1.78 15.64
CA PRO A 270 21.65 2.78 15.71
C PRO A 270 21.70 3.64 14.43
N ASP A 271 22.07 4.91 14.54
CA ASP A 271 22.01 5.89 13.44
C ASP A 271 22.93 5.51 12.26
N GLU A 272 24.02 4.81 12.52
CA GLU A 272 25.00 4.35 11.53
C GLU A 272 24.58 3.08 10.76
N VAL A 273 23.48 2.43 11.17
CA VAL A 273 23.03 1.18 10.55
C VAL A 273 22.06 1.49 9.42
N ASP A 274 22.48 1.27 8.19
CA ASP A 274 21.59 1.29 7.01
C ASP A 274 21.41 -0.11 6.41
N CYS A 275 22.21 -1.08 6.83
CA CYS A 275 22.07 -2.48 6.42
C CYS A 275 22.44 -3.39 7.59
N PHE A 276 21.71 -4.48 7.76
CA PHE A 276 22.03 -5.48 8.77
C PHE A 276 21.59 -6.88 8.35
N GLN A 277 22.25 -7.88 8.93
CA GLN A 277 21.96 -9.29 8.66
C GLN A 277 21.42 -9.96 9.91
N VAL A 278 20.44 -10.83 9.72
CA VAL A 278 19.92 -11.71 10.77
C VAL A 278 19.75 -13.11 10.23
N SER A 279 19.83 -14.08 11.13
CA SER A 279 19.48 -15.46 10.86
C SER A 279 18.45 -15.91 11.88
N TYR A 280 17.34 -16.50 11.44
CA TYR A 280 16.39 -17.11 12.35
C TYR A 280 15.99 -18.51 11.91
N LYS A 281 15.77 -19.38 12.90
CA LYS A 281 15.54 -20.80 12.69
C LYS A 281 14.25 -21.23 13.35
N TRP A 282 13.44 -21.97 12.61
CA TRP A 282 12.24 -22.65 13.07
C TRP A 282 12.51 -24.14 13.19
N THR A 283 12.17 -24.75 14.32
CA THR A 283 12.32 -26.18 14.55
C THR A 283 11.07 -26.78 15.17
N SER A 284 10.91 -28.09 15.00
CA SER A 284 9.87 -28.90 15.64
C SER A 284 10.53 -29.90 16.59
N ARG A 285 10.12 -29.93 17.87
CA ARG A 285 10.63 -30.94 18.83
C ARG A 285 10.21 -32.35 18.46
N SER A 286 9.00 -32.50 17.90
CA SER A 286 8.47 -33.76 17.42
C SER A 286 8.99 -34.15 16.05
N HIS A 287 9.82 -33.32 15.42
CA HIS A 287 10.26 -33.45 14.03
C HIS A 287 9.10 -33.52 13.03
N SER A 288 7.95 -32.91 13.37
CA SER A 288 6.77 -32.84 12.50
C SER A 288 7.01 -32.06 11.19
N PHE A 289 8.05 -31.22 11.16
CA PHE A 289 8.56 -30.62 9.93
C PHE A 289 10.09 -30.41 10.04
N SER A 290 10.76 -30.38 8.89
CA SER A 290 12.19 -30.15 8.79
C SER A 290 12.58 -28.76 9.31
N SER A 291 13.79 -28.61 9.85
CA SER A 291 14.20 -27.29 10.34
C SER A 291 14.28 -26.27 9.20
N VAL A 292 13.82 -25.04 9.44
CA VAL A 292 13.83 -23.96 8.43
C VAL A 292 14.66 -22.80 8.95
N THR A 293 15.78 -22.52 8.29
CA THR A 293 16.69 -21.41 8.60
C THR A 293 16.54 -20.33 7.54
N HIS A 294 16.35 -19.08 7.96
CA HIS A 294 16.31 -17.92 7.08
C HIS A 294 17.48 -17.01 7.38
N HIS A 295 18.32 -16.78 6.37
CA HIS A 295 19.33 -15.73 6.34
C HIS A 295 18.74 -14.51 5.63
N MET A 296 18.52 -13.44 6.39
CA MET A 296 17.96 -12.20 5.88
C MET A 296 19.01 -11.10 5.90
N THR A 297 19.18 -10.41 4.78
CA THR A 297 19.81 -9.09 4.72
C THR A 297 18.71 -8.05 4.60
N TYR A 298 18.69 -7.08 5.51
CA TYR A 298 17.77 -5.95 5.45
C TYR A 298 18.53 -4.68 5.10
N GLN A 299 18.16 -4.05 4.00
CA GLN A 299 18.54 -2.69 3.64
C GLN A 299 17.48 -1.73 4.18
N LEU A 300 17.89 -0.69 4.90
CA LEU A 300 17.00 0.33 5.43
C LEU A 300 16.97 1.52 4.48
N GLU A 301 15.76 2.00 4.18
CA GLU A 301 15.56 3.18 3.35
C GLU A 301 14.58 4.16 4.02
N PRO A 302 14.90 5.46 4.07
CA PRO A 302 13.93 6.46 4.50
C PRO A 302 12.78 6.56 3.50
N ASN A 303 11.59 6.92 3.98
CA ASN A 303 10.49 7.24 3.07
C ASN A 303 10.70 8.64 2.47
N ILE A 304 10.99 8.70 1.18
CA ILE A 304 11.20 9.96 0.45
C ILE A 304 9.96 10.86 0.44
N GLU A 305 8.76 10.28 0.56
CA GLU A 305 7.50 11.04 0.61
C GLU A 305 7.21 11.58 2.02
N CYS A 306 7.78 10.95 3.06
CA CYS A 306 7.52 11.27 4.46
C CYS A 306 8.77 11.05 5.33
N ALA A 307 9.62 12.08 5.43
CA ALA A 307 10.85 12.03 6.24
C ALA A 307 10.60 11.80 7.75
N GLN A 308 9.36 11.94 8.22
CA GLN A 308 8.97 11.70 9.61
C GLN A 308 8.64 10.23 9.89
N ASP A 309 8.68 9.37 8.87
CA ASP A 309 8.53 7.93 9.06
C ASP A 309 9.73 7.34 9.80
N TRP A 310 9.45 6.63 10.89
CA TRP A 310 10.47 6.20 11.85
C TRP A 310 10.48 4.68 12.10
N LEU A 311 9.39 3.99 11.76
CA LEU A 311 9.24 2.56 12.01
C LEU A 311 9.61 1.75 10.76
N TYR A 312 10.61 0.89 10.90
CA TYR A 312 11.04 -0.06 9.88
C TYR A 312 10.50 -1.43 10.27
N GLY A 313 9.60 -2.00 9.48
CA GLY A 313 9.02 -3.30 9.81
C GLY A 313 8.96 -4.24 8.61
N ASN A 314 9.27 -5.51 8.85
CA ASN A 314 9.21 -6.58 7.85
C ASN A 314 7.77 -6.88 7.37
N GLU A 315 6.74 -6.33 8.04
CA GLU A 315 5.33 -6.37 7.66
C GLU A 315 4.71 -4.99 7.39
N CYS A 316 5.37 -3.90 7.76
CA CYS A 316 4.84 -2.53 7.61
C CYS A 316 4.53 -2.15 6.15
N MET A 317 5.17 -2.83 5.20
CA MET A 317 5.09 -2.54 3.76
C MET A 317 4.06 -3.38 2.98
N LYS A 318 3.39 -4.35 3.61
CA LYS A 318 2.62 -5.38 2.87
C LYS A 318 1.21 -4.97 2.40
N HIS A 319 0.71 -3.78 2.72
CA HIS A 319 -0.68 -3.38 2.40
C HIS A 319 -0.85 -2.30 1.32
N SER A 320 0.13 -2.05 0.45
CA SER A 320 -0.05 -1.07 -0.62
C SER A 320 -0.99 -1.50 -1.74
N ASP A 321 -1.40 -2.77 -1.81
CA ASP A 321 -2.34 -3.25 -2.83
C ASP A 321 -3.47 -4.11 -2.24
N SER A 322 -4.59 -3.46 -1.91
CA SER A 322 -5.81 -4.10 -1.40
C SER A 322 -6.53 -4.99 -2.43
N SER A 323 -6.08 -5.02 -3.69
CA SER A 323 -6.71 -5.79 -4.76
C SER A 323 -6.29 -7.27 -4.78
N LYS A 324 -5.20 -7.62 -4.09
CA LYS A 324 -4.77 -9.01 -3.93
C LYS A 324 -5.10 -9.48 -2.52
N PRO A 325 -5.91 -10.55 -2.34
CA PRO A 325 -6.07 -11.15 -1.02
C PRO A 325 -4.69 -11.51 -0.47
N ALA A 326 -4.52 -11.38 0.84
CA ALA A 326 -3.28 -11.71 1.52
C ALA A 326 -2.98 -13.22 1.41
N MET A 327 -2.42 -13.61 0.27
CA MET A 327 -1.56 -14.76 -0.04
C MET A 327 -2.10 -16.16 0.32
N ALA A 328 -2.12 -17.06 -0.67
CA ALA A 328 -2.58 -18.44 -0.48
C ALA A 328 -1.56 -19.28 0.31
N ALA A 329 -2.04 -20.33 0.96
CA ALA A 329 -1.33 -21.11 1.97
C ALA A 329 -0.03 -21.80 1.49
N ASP A 330 0.08 -22.06 0.18
CA ASP A 330 1.18 -22.85 -0.38
C ASP A 330 2.44 -22.00 -0.60
N GLU A 331 2.28 -20.68 -0.78
CA GLU A 331 3.36 -19.74 -1.11
C GLU A 331 4.42 -19.54 0.01
N TYR A 332 4.21 -20.12 1.19
CA TYR A 332 5.04 -19.88 2.39
C TYR A 332 5.52 -21.13 3.14
N SER A 333 5.19 -22.34 2.66
CA SER A 333 5.77 -23.58 3.21
C SER A 333 7.03 -23.91 2.41
N PHE A 334 8.18 -24.03 3.08
CA PHE A 334 9.46 -24.21 2.39
C PHE A 334 10.05 -25.62 2.53
N ASN A 335 9.32 -26.53 3.19
CA ASN A 335 9.78 -27.90 3.40
C ASN A 335 9.83 -28.71 2.09
N ARG A 336 9.14 -28.24 1.04
CA ARG A 336 9.16 -28.82 -0.30
C ARG A 336 9.01 -27.70 -1.34
N LEU A 337 9.73 -27.80 -2.45
CA LEU A 337 9.61 -26.85 -3.56
C LEU A 337 8.20 -26.84 -4.15
N GLU A 338 7.51 -27.99 -4.11
CA GLU A 338 6.10 -28.15 -4.51
C GLU A 338 5.16 -27.13 -3.88
N CYS A 339 5.42 -26.70 -2.63
CA CYS A 339 4.62 -25.67 -1.99
C CYS A 339 4.73 -24.33 -2.70
N LEU A 340 5.95 -23.96 -3.13
CA LEU A 340 6.20 -22.71 -3.87
C LEU A 340 5.71 -22.77 -5.31
N THR A 341 5.77 -23.94 -5.95
CA THR A 341 5.38 -24.10 -7.36
C THR A 341 3.92 -24.55 -7.53
N HIS A 342 3.20 -24.79 -6.43
CA HIS A 342 1.87 -25.41 -6.42
C HIS A 342 1.82 -26.74 -7.19
N GLY A 343 2.84 -27.58 -7.01
CA GLY A 343 2.96 -28.88 -7.69
C GLY A 343 3.22 -28.79 -9.19
N LYS A 344 3.47 -27.60 -9.74
CA LYS A 344 3.82 -27.42 -11.15
C LYS A 344 5.33 -27.55 -11.35
N HIS A 345 5.71 -28.15 -12.47
CA HIS A 345 7.06 -28.02 -13.00
C HIS A 345 7.18 -26.63 -13.63
N LEU A 346 7.98 -25.77 -13.01
CA LEU A 346 8.24 -24.42 -13.49
C LEU A 346 9.69 -24.33 -13.99
N THR A 347 9.89 -23.61 -15.08
CA THR A 347 11.21 -23.17 -15.54
C THR A 347 11.84 -22.21 -14.55
N LYS A 348 13.15 -21.98 -14.67
CA LYS A 348 13.87 -21.04 -13.80
C LYS A 348 13.29 -19.62 -13.94
N GLU A 349 12.91 -19.25 -15.16
CA GLU A 349 12.30 -17.97 -15.49
C GLU A 349 10.92 -17.82 -14.82
N GLU A 350 10.09 -18.86 -14.84
CA GLU A 350 8.78 -18.87 -14.17
C GLU A 350 8.92 -18.81 -12.64
N ILE A 351 9.92 -19.48 -12.06
CA ILE A 351 10.22 -19.43 -10.63
C ILE A 351 10.64 -18.00 -10.22
N ILE A 352 11.55 -17.37 -10.98
CA ILE A 352 11.98 -15.99 -10.74
C ILE A 352 10.81 -15.01 -10.88
N ALA A 353 9.84 -15.33 -11.74
CA ALA A 353 8.64 -14.52 -11.92
C ALA A 353 7.63 -14.63 -10.76
N LEU A 354 7.77 -15.61 -9.86
CA LEU A 354 6.92 -15.73 -8.68
C LEU A 354 7.06 -14.50 -7.79
N ASP A 355 5.93 -14.02 -7.26
CA ASP A 355 5.87 -12.82 -6.39
C ASP A 355 6.89 -12.92 -5.23
N ARG A 356 7.19 -14.14 -4.78
CA ARG A 356 8.10 -14.33 -3.65
C ARG A 356 9.58 -14.18 -3.98
N PHE A 357 10.00 -14.58 -5.19
CA PHE A 357 11.36 -14.31 -5.70
C PHE A 357 11.51 -12.83 -6.06
N LYS A 358 10.49 -12.23 -6.66
CA LYS A 358 10.43 -10.76 -6.85
C LYS A 358 10.52 -9.99 -5.53
N ALA A 359 10.03 -10.56 -4.44
CA ALA A 359 10.12 -10.00 -3.10
C ALA A 359 11.48 -10.23 -2.40
N GLY A 360 12.49 -10.72 -3.11
CA GLY A 360 13.89 -10.68 -2.68
C GLY A 360 14.52 -12.01 -2.23
N ILE A 361 13.86 -13.15 -2.39
CA ILE A 361 14.52 -14.45 -2.15
C ILE A 361 15.62 -14.64 -3.21
N THR A 362 16.86 -14.80 -2.76
CA THR A 362 18.03 -15.00 -3.62
C THR A 362 18.37 -16.46 -3.80
N SER A 363 18.14 -17.31 -2.79
CA SER A 363 18.32 -18.76 -2.91
C SER A 363 17.50 -19.56 -1.90
N ILE A 364 17.21 -20.81 -2.24
CA ILE A 364 16.59 -21.80 -1.36
C ILE A 364 17.35 -23.12 -1.53
N HIS A 365 17.85 -23.66 -0.42
CA HIS A 365 18.47 -24.96 -0.34
C HIS A 365 17.60 -25.90 0.51
N ILE A 366 17.26 -27.06 -0.04
CA ILE A 366 16.43 -28.07 0.63
C ILE A 366 17.21 -29.38 0.59
N ASP A 367 17.50 -29.93 1.76
CA ASP A 367 18.18 -31.22 1.92
C ASP A 367 17.49 -32.08 3.00
N GLU A 368 18.10 -33.21 3.34
CA GLU A 368 17.61 -34.11 4.39
C GLU A 368 17.67 -33.52 5.80
N ASN A 369 18.51 -32.50 6.02
CA ASN A 369 18.74 -31.86 7.31
C ASN A 369 17.79 -30.66 7.54
N GLY A 370 17.29 -30.06 6.46
CA GLY A 370 16.38 -28.94 6.56
C GLY A 370 16.26 -28.09 5.30
N VAL A 371 15.85 -26.86 5.55
CA VAL A 371 15.64 -25.83 4.56
C VAL A 371 16.45 -24.62 4.96
N THR A 372 17.24 -24.07 4.03
CA THR A 372 17.97 -22.82 4.21
C THR A 372 17.54 -21.83 3.13
N ILE A 373 17.14 -20.64 3.54
CA ILE A 373 16.63 -19.59 2.66
C ILE A 373 17.52 -18.38 2.80
N HIS A 374 17.97 -17.82 1.67
CA HIS A 374 18.67 -16.54 1.64
C HIS A 374 17.77 -15.50 0.97
N GLU A 375 17.65 -14.35 1.60
CA GLU A 375 16.76 -13.31 1.15
C GLU A 375 17.29 -11.93 1.50
N GLU A 376 17.07 -10.99 0.58
CA GLU A 376 17.41 -9.59 0.73
C GLU A 376 16.15 -8.75 0.63
N ARG A 377 15.95 -7.83 1.57
CA ARG A 377 14.78 -6.94 1.57
C ARG A 377 15.14 -5.52 1.89
N THR A 378 14.55 -4.62 1.14
CA THR A 378 14.46 -3.21 1.53
C THR A 378 13.31 -3.02 2.51
N LEU A 379 13.60 -2.42 3.67
CA LEU A 379 12.62 -1.93 4.62
C LEU A 379 12.57 -0.40 4.50
N THR A 380 11.49 0.10 3.91
CA THR A 380 11.21 1.53 3.91
C THR A 380 10.55 1.93 5.23
N ALA A 381 10.99 3.03 5.83
CA ALA A 381 10.33 3.58 7.01
C ALA A 381 8.83 3.84 6.72
N SER A 382 7.95 3.55 7.67
CA SER A 382 6.52 3.79 7.49
C SER A 382 5.81 4.06 8.80
N ASN A 383 5.03 5.13 8.85
CA ASN A 383 4.08 5.37 9.92
C ASN A 383 2.69 4.81 9.62
N SER A 384 2.53 4.01 8.55
CA SER A 384 1.25 3.38 8.18
C SER A 384 1.00 2.12 9.03
N PHE A 385 0.68 2.33 10.31
CA PHE A 385 0.57 1.28 11.33
C PHE A 385 -0.57 0.26 11.11
N ALA A 386 -1.47 0.49 10.15
CA ALA A 386 -2.55 -0.45 9.84
C ALA A 386 -2.05 -1.87 9.53
N CYS A 387 -0.84 -2.00 8.98
CA CYS A 387 -0.18 -3.29 8.70
C CYS A 387 0.34 -3.99 9.96
N VAL A 388 0.66 -3.19 10.99
CA VAL A 388 1.36 -3.60 12.21
C VAL A 388 0.40 -4.25 13.20
N GLY A 389 -0.83 -3.76 13.25
CA GLY A 389 -1.80 -4.02 14.31
C GLY A 389 -2.99 -4.92 13.96
N ILE A 390 -2.94 -5.79 12.93
CA ILE A 390 -4.02 -6.78 12.79
C ILE A 390 -3.80 -7.90 13.82
N ILE A 391 -4.15 -7.56 15.05
CA ILE A 391 -4.77 -8.46 16.02
C ILE A 391 -6.22 -7.98 16.06
N LEU A 392 -7.00 -8.50 15.13
CA LEU A 392 -8.32 -8.95 15.54
C LEU A 392 -8.18 -10.42 15.90
#